data_AF-A0A0F8USN7-F1
#
_entry.id   AF-A0A0F8USN7-F1
#
_cell.length_a   1.000
_cell.length_b   1.000
_cell.length_c   1.000
_cell.angle_alpha   90.00
_cell.angle_beta   90.00
_cell.angle_gamma   90.00
#
_symmetry.space_group_name_H-M   'P 1'
#
loop_
_entity.id
_entity.type
_entity.pdbx_description
1 polymer ?
#
loop_
_entity_poly.entity_id
_entity_poly.type
_entity_poly.pdbx_seq_one_letter_code
_entity_poly.pdbx_strand_id
1 'polypeptide(L)'
;MSLDRQEAAQRDGGAEQGALSKLSQFPPSNTVKETFQEKTPTFLDQAKTRLAEPITAAFFAGGVAGAVSRTIVSPLERLKILLQIQSIGREEYKLSIWKALKKIGKEEGWRGFLRGNGTNCIRIIPYSAVQFGSYNFYKRFAETSPNADLSPLRRLLCGGAAGITSVVVTYPLDIVRTRLSIQSASFAALRQEHVGEKLPGMFTTMVLIYKNEGGFVALYRGIVPTVAGVAPYVGLNFMTYESVRKYLTPEGETTPGPLRKLLAGAISGAVAQTFTYPFDVLRRRFQINTMSSMGYQYTSILDAVRVIVAEEGIRGLFKGITPNLLKVAPSIDLDRHHVRSTHRKAPKSENVYLQVLVKLYRFLARRTESNFNKVVLRRLFMSRINRPPVSLSRIASNVTDSHQGKTVVVIGTITDDNRLLTVPKLSIAALRFTATARARIEKAGGETLTLDQLALRAPTGANTLLLRGPKNAREAVKHFGFGPHSHKKPYVRSKGRKFERARGRRRSRGFKV
;
A
#
# COMPACT_ATOMS: atom_id res chain seq x y z
N MET A 1 -33.45 33.34 -59.40
CA MET A 1 -33.35 32.34 -58.31
C MET A 1 -33.21 33.12 -57.01
N SER A 2 -34.29 33.73 -56.52
CA SER A 2 -35.39 33.15 -55.72
C SER A 2 -34.93 32.88 -54.28
N LEU A 3 -35.35 33.70 -53.31
CA LEU A 3 -36.63 33.57 -52.61
C LEU A 3 -36.81 32.14 -52.08
N ASP A 4 -36.14 31.77 -50.99
CA ASP A 4 -36.41 30.51 -50.26
C ASP A 4 -35.84 30.48 -48.82
N ARG A 5 -35.45 31.64 -48.26
CA ARG A 5 -35.01 31.71 -46.84
C ARG A 5 -35.99 32.40 -45.90
N GLN A 6 -37.12 32.89 -46.40
CA GLN A 6 -38.12 33.57 -45.57
C GLN A 6 -39.39 32.74 -45.30
N GLU A 7 -39.62 31.61 -45.99
CA GLU A 7 -40.82 30.79 -45.76
C GLU A 7 -40.66 29.67 -44.70
N ALA A 8 -39.44 29.32 -44.28
CA ALA A 8 -39.24 28.28 -43.26
C ALA A 8 -39.52 28.75 -41.82
N ALA A 9 -39.59 30.07 -41.58
CA ALA A 9 -39.82 30.63 -40.24
C ALA A 9 -41.31 30.78 -39.87
N GLN A 10 -42.24 30.49 -40.79
CA GLN A 10 -43.68 30.71 -40.57
C GLN A 10 -44.53 29.44 -40.46
N ARG A 11 -43.94 28.22 -40.48
CA ARG A 11 -44.71 26.97 -40.40
C ARG A 11 -44.70 26.21 -39.07
N ASP A 12 -43.86 26.57 -38.08
CA ASP A 12 -43.80 25.84 -36.80
C ASP A 12 -44.46 26.54 -35.60
N GLY A 13 -45.04 27.73 -35.79
CA GLY A 13 -45.69 28.49 -34.70
C GLY A 13 -47.05 27.97 -34.23
N GLY A 14 -47.63 26.96 -34.90
CA GLY A 14 -49.00 26.49 -34.65
C GLY A 14 -49.14 25.25 -33.77
N ALA A 15 -48.06 24.50 -33.50
CA ALA A 15 -48.15 23.20 -32.82
C ALA A 15 -47.81 23.24 -31.32
N GLU A 16 -47.14 24.29 -30.83
CA GLU A 16 -46.70 24.36 -29.42
C GLU A 16 -47.76 24.89 -28.45
N GLN A 17 -48.76 25.64 -28.92
CA GLN A 17 -49.79 26.23 -28.04
C GLN A 17 -50.81 25.19 -27.52
N GLY A 18 -50.98 24.05 -28.20
CA GLY A 18 -51.86 22.97 -27.76
C GLY A 18 -51.27 22.06 -26.67
N ALA A 19 -49.94 22.04 -26.53
CA ALA A 19 -49.26 21.21 -25.52
C ALA A 19 -49.12 21.93 -24.17
N LEU A 20 -49.05 23.26 -24.18
CA LEU A 20 -48.92 24.09 -22.97
C LEU A 20 -50.22 24.22 -22.16
N SER A 21 -51.38 24.03 -22.78
CA SER A 21 -52.69 24.08 -22.10
C SER A 21 -53.06 22.79 -21.34
N LYS A 22 -52.32 21.69 -21.54
CA LYS A 22 -52.52 20.41 -20.84
C LYS A 22 -51.63 20.19 -19.62
N LEU A 23 -50.74 21.13 -19.31
CA LEU A 23 -49.87 21.08 -18.11
C LEU A 23 -50.44 21.84 -16.91
N SER A 24 -51.56 22.55 -17.05
CA SER A 24 -52.17 23.38 -16.00
C SER A 24 -53.26 22.68 -15.17
N GLN A 25 -53.31 21.35 -15.16
CA GLN A 25 -54.32 20.57 -14.42
C GLN A 25 -53.73 19.54 -13.43
N PHE A 26 -52.77 19.99 -12.61
CA PHE A 26 -52.47 19.28 -11.36
C PHE A 26 -52.82 20.20 -10.18
N PRO A 27 -53.57 19.71 -9.17
CA PRO A 27 -53.92 20.51 -7.99
C PRO A 27 -52.64 20.88 -7.23
N PRO A 28 -52.59 22.07 -6.57
CA PRO A 28 -51.41 22.48 -5.84
C PRO A 28 -51.19 21.49 -4.69
N SER A 29 -50.14 20.68 -4.79
CA SER A 29 -49.71 19.82 -3.71
C SER A 29 -49.36 20.69 -2.52
N ASN A 30 -50.08 20.49 -1.42
CA ASN A 30 -49.80 21.03 -0.09
C ASN A 30 -48.31 21.26 0.09
N THR A 31 -47.93 22.54 0.24
CA THR A 31 -46.63 22.93 0.78
C THR A 31 -46.54 22.39 2.20
N VAL A 32 -46.07 21.14 2.32
CA VAL A 32 -45.33 20.72 3.50
C VAL A 32 -44.13 21.66 3.51
N LYS A 33 -44.16 22.66 4.39
CA LYS A 33 -42.96 23.40 4.77
C LYS A 33 -42.04 22.37 5.44
N GLU A 34 -41.28 21.63 4.64
CA GLU A 34 -40.06 21.01 5.12
C GLU A 34 -39.10 22.16 5.44
N THR A 35 -39.20 22.65 6.67
CA THR A 35 -38.11 23.39 7.31
C THR A 35 -36.89 22.48 7.27
N PHE A 36 -36.04 22.64 6.25
CA PHE A 36 -34.67 22.21 6.32
C PHE A 36 -34.04 22.99 7.48
N GLN A 37 -34.03 22.38 8.67
CA GLN A 37 -33.10 22.80 9.70
C GLN A 37 -31.70 22.61 9.11
N GLU A 38 -31.09 23.70 8.65
CA GLU A 38 -29.64 23.78 8.51
C GLU A 38 -29.06 23.43 9.89
N LYS A 39 -28.66 22.16 10.07
CA LYS A 39 -27.84 21.79 11.21
C LYS A 39 -26.56 22.59 11.07
N THR A 40 -26.36 23.53 12.00
CA THR A 40 -25.06 24.18 12.21
C THR A 40 -24.01 23.08 12.21
N PRO A 41 -22.99 23.13 11.33
CA PRO A 41 -22.11 22.00 11.12
C PRO A 41 -21.42 21.68 12.43
N THR A 42 -21.63 20.47 12.93
CA THR A 42 -21.00 19.94 14.13
C THR A 42 -19.49 20.12 14.03
N PHE A 43 -18.79 20.37 15.14
CA PHE A 43 -17.33 20.51 15.16
C PHE A 43 -16.61 19.40 14.38
N LEU A 44 -17.15 18.18 14.41
CA LEU A 44 -16.64 17.03 13.66
C LEU A 44 -16.81 17.14 12.14
N ASP A 45 -17.88 17.77 11.65
CA ASP A 45 -18.10 17.97 10.21
C ASP A 45 -17.30 19.18 9.68
N GLN A 46 -17.10 20.20 10.52
CA GLN A 46 -16.13 21.28 10.24
C GLN A 46 -14.68 20.74 10.23
N ALA A 47 -14.34 19.84 11.15
CA ALA A 47 -13.04 19.17 11.15
C ALA A 47 -12.86 18.26 9.93
N LYS A 48 -13.89 17.48 9.54
CA LYS A 48 -13.84 16.65 8.33
C LYS A 48 -13.67 17.47 7.06
N THR A 49 -14.37 18.60 6.93
CA THR A 49 -14.24 19.49 5.76
C THR A 49 -12.86 20.15 5.70
N ARG A 50 -12.32 20.61 6.84
CA ARG A 50 -10.94 21.12 6.93
C ARG A 50 -9.87 20.05 6.68
N LEU A 51 -10.11 18.81 7.08
CA LEU A 51 -9.21 17.68 6.83
C LEU A 51 -9.31 17.12 5.41
N ALA A 52 -10.46 17.33 4.74
CA ALA A 52 -10.68 16.94 3.35
C ALA A 52 -10.08 17.94 2.35
N GLU A 53 -9.68 19.13 2.82
CA GLU A 53 -8.97 20.10 1.99
C GLU A 53 -7.67 19.45 1.43
N PRO A 54 -7.40 19.54 0.11
CA PRO A 54 -6.34 18.76 -0.52
C PRO A 54 -4.94 19.04 0.06
N ILE A 55 -4.70 20.25 0.56
CA ILE A 55 -3.44 20.65 1.19
C ILE A 55 -3.27 19.98 2.56
N THR A 56 -4.31 20.03 3.40
CA THR A 56 -4.28 19.42 4.74
C THR A 56 -4.25 17.91 4.63
N ALA A 57 -5.03 17.32 3.73
CA ALA A 57 -5.03 15.89 3.44
C ALA A 57 -3.65 15.42 2.96
N ALA A 58 -3.02 16.13 2.02
CA ALA A 58 -1.67 15.81 1.55
C ALA A 58 -0.62 15.97 2.65
N PHE A 59 -0.75 16.98 3.51
CA PHE A 59 0.16 17.20 4.65
C PHE A 59 0.06 16.06 5.68
N PHE A 60 -1.15 15.68 6.10
CA PHE A 60 -1.34 14.57 7.03
C PHE A 60 -0.97 13.23 6.42
N ALA A 61 -1.34 12.97 5.16
CA ALA A 61 -0.94 11.75 4.46
C ALA A 61 0.58 11.65 4.33
N GLY A 62 1.25 12.76 3.98
CA GLY A 62 2.71 12.84 3.92
C GLY A 62 3.38 12.65 5.28
N GLY A 63 2.84 13.28 6.33
CA GLY A 63 3.32 13.14 7.71
C GLY A 63 3.20 11.72 8.24
N VAL A 64 2.04 11.09 8.07
CA VAL A 64 1.79 9.69 8.48
C VAL A 64 2.66 8.73 7.66
N ALA A 65 2.71 8.89 6.33
CA ALA A 65 3.55 8.06 5.47
C ALA A 65 5.04 8.19 5.85
N GLY A 66 5.50 9.41 6.15
CA GLY A 66 6.84 9.68 6.65
C GLY A 66 7.12 8.98 7.98
N ALA A 67 6.21 9.09 8.95
CA ALA A 67 6.35 8.44 10.25
C ALA A 67 6.39 6.90 10.15
N VAL A 68 5.53 6.31 9.32
CA VAL A 68 5.50 4.86 9.06
C VAL A 68 6.81 4.41 8.40
N SER A 69 7.27 5.12 7.37
CA SER A 69 8.52 4.83 6.68
C SER A 69 9.72 4.84 7.64
N ARG A 70 9.83 5.87 8.50
CA ARG A 70 10.92 5.95 9.50
C ARG A 70 10.83 4.87 10.57
N THR A 71 9.63 4.48 10.97
CA THR A 71 9.41 3.41 11.96
C THR A 71 9.85 2.04 11.43
N ILE A 72 9.52 1.72 10.17
CA ILE A 72 9.95 0.48 9.52
C ILE A 72 11.49 0.40 9.42
N VAL A 73 12.13 1.53 9.12
CA VAL A 73 13.58 1.61 8.91
C VAL A 73 14.36 1.82 10.22
N SER A 74 13.70 2.20 11.32
CA SER A 74 14.31 2.52 12.61
C SER A 74 15.30 1.47 13.13
N PRO A 75 15.04 0.15 13.05
CA PRO A 75 16.01 -0.85 13.53
C PRO A 75 17.36 -0.77 12.81
N LEU A 76 17.34 -0.61 11.48
CA LEU A 76 18.56 -0.48 10.67
C LEU A 76 19.22 0.89 10.85
N GLU A 77 18.43 1.95 11.01
CA GLU A 77 18.95 3.29 11.23
C GLU A 77 19.63 3.42 12.60
N ARG A 78 19.07 2.77 13.62
CA ARG A 78 19.71 2.66 14.94
C ARG A 78 21.00 1.83 14.87
N LEU A 79 20.97 0.68 14.20
CA LEU A 79 22.16 -0.15 14.01
C LEU A 79 23.29 0.61 13.29
N LYS A 80 22.95 1.40 12.25
CA LYS A 80 23.90 2.29 11.57
C LYS A 80 24.57 3.24 12.56
N ILE A 81 23.79 3.97 13.36
CA ILE A 81 24.31 4.95 14.34
C ILE A 81 25.25 4.27 15.34
N LEU A 82 24.84 3.12 15.90
CA LEU A 82 25.66 2.39 16.87
C LEU A 82 27.00 1.93 16.27
N LEU A 83 27.00 1.42 15.03
CA LEU A 83 28.23 0.98 14.36
C LEU A 83 29.13 2.15 13.94
N GLN A 84 28.57 3.30 13.57
CA GLN A 84 29.33 4.50 13.17
C GLN A 84 30.16 5.11 14.32
N ILE A 85 29.75 4.84 15.55
CA ILE A 85 30.22 5.53 16.77
C ILE A 85 31.22 4.68 17.56
N GLN A 86 31.38 3.41 17.20
CA GLN A 86 32.25 2.48 17.93
C GLN A 86 33.73 2.82 17.78
N SER A 87 34.38 3.03 18.92
CA SER A 87 35.84 3.10 19.08
C SER A 87 36.49 1.74 19.20
N ILE A 88 37.79 1.72 18.91
CA ILE A 88 38.65 0.57 19.16
C ILE A 88 38.85 0.44 20.67
N GLY A 89 38.46 -0.71 21.23
CA GLY A 89 38.46 -0.99 22.67
C GLY A 89 37.16 -1.66 23.17
N ARG A 90 36.03 -1.44 22.48
CA ARG A 90 34.78 -2.20 22.73
C ARG A 90 34.57 -3.24 21.62
N GLU A 91 35.12 -4.44 21.82
CA GLU A 91 34.92 -5.65 20.98
C GLU A 91 33.45 -6.06 20.81
N GLU A 92 32.55 -5.46 21.59
CA GLU A 92 31.16 -5.89 21.78
C GLU A 92 30.27 -5.90 20.53
N TYR A 93 30.75 -5.41 19.38
CA TYR A 93 29.97 -5.33 18.14
C TYR A 93 30.78 -5.50 16.84
N LYS A 94 31.90 -6.25 16.83
CA LYS A 94 32.41 -6.92 15.60
C LYS A 94 31.44 -7.99 15.05
N LEU A 95 30.18 -7.94 15.47
CA LEU A 95 29.12 -8.90 15.23
C LEU A 95 28.50 -8.65 13.86
N SER A 96 28.21 -9.73 13.13
CA SER A 96 27.34 -9.68 11.95
C SER A 96 26.03 -8.94 12.27
N ILE A 97 25.46 -8.21 11.30
CA ILE A 97 24.23 -7.41 11.44
C ILE A 97 23.13 -8.16 12.19
N TRP A 98 22.94 -9.44 11.88
CA TRP A 98 21.96 -10.31 12.53
C TRP A 98 22.26 -10.55 14.01
N LYS A 99 23.53 -10.76 14.36
CA LYS A 99 23.96 -10.91 15.75
C LYS A 99 23.78 -9.60 16.52
N ALA A 100 24.10 -8.45 15.91
CA ALA A 100 23.89 -7.13 16.52
C ALA A 100 22.40 -6.82 16.74
N LEU A 101 21.52 -7.09 15.76
CA LEU A 101 20.07 -6.95 15.91
C LEU A 101 19.52 -7.89 16.98
N LYS A 102 19.98 -9.16 17.01
CA LYS A 102 19.57 -10.12 18.04
C LYS A 102 20.02 -9.69 19.44
N LYS A 103 21.21 -9.11 19.57
CA LYS A 103 21.73 -8.55 20.83
C LYS A 103 20.84 -7.40 21.33
N ILE A 104 20.55 -6.42 20.47
CA ILE A 104 19.63 -5.31 20.79
C ILE A 104 18.25 -5.84 21.22
N GLY A 105 17.72 -6.83 20.50
CA GLY A 105 16.43 -7.46 20.84
C GLY A 105 16.45 -8.18 22.18
N LYS A 106 17.57 -8.82 22.55
CA LYS A 106 17.73 -9.54 23.83
C LYS A 106 17.93 -8.59 25.01
N GLU A 107 18.73 -7.53 24.86
CA GLU A 107 19.13 -6.62 25.95
C GLU A 107 18.14 -5.46 26.19
N GLU A 108 17.51 -4.97 25.12
CA GLU A 108 16.63 -3.80 25.20
C GLU A 108 15.17 -4.07 24.78
N GLY A 109 14.89 -5.26 24.24
CA GLY A 109 13.57 -5.64 23.76
C GLY A 109 13.14 -4.87 22.50
N TRP A 110 11.87 -5.04 22.11
CA TRP A 110 11.27 -4.39 20.93
C TRP A 110 11.36 -2.86 20.97
N ARG A 111 11.16 -2.26 22.15
CA ARG A 111 11.26 -0.80 22.35
C ARG A 111 12.69 -0.28 22.12
N GLY A 112 13.70 -1.13 22.28
CA GLY A 112 15.08 -0.83 21.91
C GLY A 112 15.19 -0.37 20.45
N PHE A 113 14.66 -1.13 19.50
CA PHE A 113 14.79 -0.82 18.07
C PHE A 113 14.19 0.54 17.66
N LEU A 114 13.27 1.08 18.47
CA LEU A 114 12.56 2.34 18.22
C LEU A 114 13.13 3.53 19.01
N ARG A 115 14.27 3.36 19.71
CA ARG A 115 14.87 4.46 20.48
C ARG A 115 15.44 5.56 19.58
N GLY A 116 15.03 6.80 19.86
CA GLY A 116 15.30 7.97 19.01
C GLY A 116 14.37 8.10 17.80
N ASN A 117 13.49 7.12 17.54
CA ASN A 117 12.53 7.20 16.42
C ASN A 117 11.47 8.29 16.65
N GLY A 118 11.04 8.50 17.91
CA GLY A 118 10.08 9.57 18.25
C GLY A 118 10.58 10.95 17.83
N THR A 119 11.84 11.28 18.16
CA THR A 119 12.48 12.53 17.72
C THR A 119 12.59 12.60 16.20
N ASN A 120 12.85 11.48 15.53
CA ASN A 120 12.90 11.43 14.07
C ASN A 120 11.53 11.72 13.42
N CYS A 121 10.43 11.22 13.99
CA CYS A 121 9.07 11.50 13.53
C CYS A 121 8.69 12.97 13.77
N ILE A 122 8.97 13.49 14.98
CA ILE A 122 8.69 14.90 15.33
C ILE A 122 9.43 15.85 14.39
N ARG A 123 10.69 15.53 14.03
CA ARG A 123 11.50 16.35 13.13
C ARG A 123 10.92 16.51 11.73
N ILE A 124 10.11 15.56 11.23
CA ILE A 124 9.58 15.58 9.86
C ILE A 124 8.77 16.85 9.59
N ILE A 125 7.95 17.26 10.56
CA ILE A 125 7.04 18.41 10.43
C ILE A 125 7.82 19.73 10.25
N PRO A 126 8.68 20.16 11.19
CA PRO A 126 9.43 21.41 11.03
C PRO A 126 10.42 21.33 9.87
N TYR A 127 11.01 20.16 9.60
CA TYR A 127 11.90 19.98 8.45
C TYR A 127 11.17 20.26 7.14
N SER A 128 10.01 19.64 6.92
CA SER A 128 9.23 19.82 5.69
C SER A 128 8.71 21.24 5.57
N ALA A 129 8.20 21.83 6.67
CA ALA A 129 7.70 23.21 6.67
C ALA A 129 8.78 24.21 6.25
N VAL A 130 9.97 24.14 6.86
CA VAL A 130 11.09 25.02 6.53
C VAL A 130 11.61 24.73 5.12
N GLN A 131 11.67 23.47 4.70
CA GLN A 131 12.13 23.10 3.37
C GLN A 131 11.20 23.67 2.28
N PHE A 132 9.88 23.51 2.41
CA PHE A 132 8.93 24.05 1.44
C PHE A 132 8.90 25.59 1.46
N GLY A 133 8.93 26.20 2.65
CA GLY A 133 9.01 27.66 2.79
C GLY A 133 10.28 28.22 2.15
N SER A 134 11.43 27.63 2.45
CA SER A 134 12.72 28.05 1.89
C SER A 134 12.80 27.79 0.40
N TYR A 135 12.25 26.68 -0.08
CA TYR A 135 12.19 26.38 -1.51
C TYR A 135 11.40 27.45 -2.25
N ASN A 136 10.19 27.79 -1.79
CA ASN A 136 9.38 28.84 -2.40
C ASN A 136 10.05 30.22 -2.33
N PHE A 137 10.77 30.50 -1.25
CA PHE A 137 11.56 31.72 -1.12
C PHE A 137 12.70 31.76 -2.15
N TYR A 138 13.55 30.74 -2.23
CA TYR A 138 14.66 30.67 -3.21
C TYR A 138 14.18 30.58 -4.65
N LYS A 139 13.03 29.95 -4.89
CA LYS A 139 12.40 29.85 -6.20
C LYS A 139 12.11 31.23 -6.78
N ARG A 140 11.58 32.16 -5.97
CA ARG A 140 11.29 33.54 -6.39
C ARG A 140 12.53 34.29 -6.91
N PHE A 141 13.72 33.98 -6.40
CA PHE A 141 14.98 34.60 -6.84
C PHE A 141 15.62 33.89 -8.04
N ALA A 142 15.25 32.64 -8.32
CA ALA A 142 15.84 31.84 -9.39
C ALA A 142 15.00 31.82 -10.68
N GLU A 143 13.73 32.23 -10.59
CA GLU A 143 12.82 32.44 -11.72
C GLU A 143 13.22 33.69 -12.51
N THR A 144 13.41 33.54 -13.83
CA THR A 144 13.73 34.67 -14.73
C THR A 144 12.47 35.41 -15.19
N SER A 145 11.30 34.78 -15.12
CA SER A 145 9.98 35.38 -15.34
C SER A 145 8.96 34.75 -14.39
N PRO A 146 7.85 35.45 -14.06
CA PRO A 146 6.82 34.90 -13.17
C PRO A 146 6.29 33.56 -13.71
N ASN A 147 6.31 32.50 -12.89
CA ASN A 147 5.85 31.14 -13.24
C ASN A 147 6.62 30.40 -14.36
N ALA A 148 7.84 30.80 -14.71
CA ALA A 148 8.66 29.98 -15.62
C ALA A 148 9.17 28.69 -14.95
N ASP A 149 9.22 27.60 -15.72
CA ASP A 149 9.84 26.35 -15.29
C ASP A 149 11.36 26.55 -15.12
N LEU A 150 11.86 26.21 -13.92
CA LEU A 150 13.29 26.29 -13.63
C LEU A 150 14.05 25.19 -14.37
N SER A 151 15.21 25.55 -14.92
CA SER A 151 16.15 24.57 -15.44
C SER A 151 16.50 23.52 -14.38
N PRO A 152 16.80 22.26 -14.76
CA PRO A 152 17.10 21.19 -13.82
C PRO A 152 18.20 21.57 -12.81
N LEU A 153 19.22 22.30 -13.28
CA LEU A 153 20.32 22.78 -12.44
C LEU A 153 19.85 23.83 -11.41
N ARG A 154 19.07 24.83 -11.83
CA ARG A 154 18.56 25.86 -10.90
C ARG A 154 17.61 25.25 -9.87
N ARG A 155 16.74 24.33 -10.31
CA ARG A 155 15.85 23.59 -9.41
C ARG A 155 16.62 22.76 -8.39
N LEU A 156 17.72 22.14 -8.80
CA LEU A 156 18.61 21.39 -7.91
C LEU A 156 19.29 22.30 -6.89
N LEU A 157 19.79 23.46 -7.31
CA LEU A 157 20.44 24.44 -6.43
C LEU A 157 19.45 25.04 -5.43
N CYS A 158 18.26 25.46 -5.87
CA CYS A 158 17.20 25.95 -4.99
C CYS A 158 16.74 24.87 -4.00
N GLY A 159 16.56 23.64 -4.48
CA GLY A 159 16.22 22.49 -3.64
C GLY A 159 17.30 22.14 -2.62
N GLY A 160 18.57 22.19 -3.04
CA GLY A 160 19.74 21.96 -2.19
C GLY A 160 19.88 23.03 -1.11
N ALA A 161 19.77 24.30 -1.47
CA ALA A 161 19.78 25.42 -0.54
C ALA A 161 18.63 25.33 0.48
N ALA A 162 17.40 25.05 0.01
CA ALA A 162 16.26 24.81 0.89
C ALA A 162 16.48 23.64 1.84
N GLY A 163 17.10 22.57 1.35
CA GLY A 163 17.53 21.43 2.14
C GLY A 163 18.52 21.82 3.23
N ILE A 164 19.56 22.58 2.91
CA ILE A 164 20.55 23.06 3.89
C ILE A 164 19.89 23.94 4.95
N THR A 165 19.04 24.89 4.56
CA THR A 165 18.33 25.78 5.50
C THR A 165 17.44 24.98 6.47
N SER A 166 16.70 24.00 5.96
CA SER A 166 15.89 23.10 6.79
C SER A 166 16.74 22.24 7.74
N VAL A 167 17.93 21.80 7.31
CA VAL A 167 18.88 21.06 8.16
C VAL A 167 19.41 21.95 9.27
N VAL A 168 19.81 23.20 8.99
CA VAL A 168 20.29 24.15 9.99
C VAL A 168 19.22 24.37 11.06
N VAL A 169 17.99 24.70 10.67
CA VAL A 169 16.90 24.95 11.63
C VAL A 169 16.56 23.71 12.46
N THR A 170 16.60 22.51 11.87
CA THR A 170 16.22 21.27 12.57
C THR A 170 17.39 20.52 13.21
N TYR A 171 18.61 21.07 13.13
CA TYR A 171 19.82 20.41 13.60
C TYR A 171 19.81 20.05 15.10
N PRO A 172 19.26 20.88 16.02
CA PRO A 172 19.13 20.50 17.43
C PRO A 172 18.35 19.20 17.66
N LEU A 173 17.34 18.91 16.84
CA LEU A 173 16.60 17.65 16.93
C LEU A 173 17.44 16.46 16.44
N ASP A 174 18.35 16.69 15.48
CA ASP A 174 19.24 15.65 14.95
C ASP A 174 20.32 15.24 15.96
N ILE A 175 20.88 16.18 16.72
CA ILE A 175 21.86 15.84 17.75
C ILE A 175 21.20 15.09 18.92
N VAL A 176 20.03 15.55 19.37
CA VAL A 176 19.26 14.90 20.45
C VAL A 176 18.86 13.48 20.04
N ARG A 177 18.36 13.31 18.81
CA ARG A 177 18.05 11.99 18.25
C ARG A 177 19.25 11.04 18.36
N THR A 178 20.41 11.50 17.90
CA THR A 178 21.63 10.69 17.85
C THR A 178 22.03 10.24 19.25
N ARG A 179 22.00 11.17 20.21
CA ARG A 179 22.33 10.89 21.61
C ARG A 179 21.35 9.94 22.28
N LEU A 180 20.05 10.12 22.09
CA LEU A 180 19.03 9.20 22.62
C LEU A 180 19.20 7.76 22.09
N SER A 181 19.61 7.61 20.82
CA SER A 181 19.85 6.29 20.22
C SER A 181 21.11 5.59 20.78
N ILE A 182 22.06 6.35 21.35
CA ILE A 182 23.34 5.84 21.90
C ILE A 182 23.27 5.65 23.41
N GLN A 183 22.71 6.63 24.14
CA GLN A 183 22.58 6.59 25.59
C GLN A 183 21.97 5.26 26.03
N SER A 184 20.97 4.76 25.30
CA SER A 184 20.39 3.45 25.55
C SER A 184 21.33 2.26 25.48
N ALA A 185 22.27 2.27 24.52
CA ALA A 185 23.24 1.20 24.34
C ALA A 185 24.34 1.28 25.40
N SER A 186 24.79 2.49 25.75
CA SER A 186 25.75 2.69 26.85
C SER A 186 25.13 2.33 28.20
N PHE A 187 23.86 2.65 28.47
CA PHE A 187 23.16 2.24 29.68
C PHE A 187 22.82 0.74 29.72
N ALA A 188 22.76 0.05 28.58
CA ALA A 188 22.65 -1.41 28.54
C ALA A 188 23.97 -2.10 28.92
N ALA A 189 25.11 -1.52 28.55
CA ALA A 189 26.43 -1.95 29.00
C ALA A 189 26.72 -1.58 30.46
N LEU A 190 26.27 -0.41 30.92
CA LEU A 190 26.41 0.09 32.31
C LEU A 190 25.31 -0.43 33.26
N ARG A 191 24.38 -1.25 32.76
CA ARG A 191 23.21 -1.74 33.53
C ARG A 191 23.59 -2.67 34.68
N GLN A 192 24.86 -3.04 34.80
CA GLN A 192 25.39 -3.77 35.94
C GLN A 192 25.52 -2.91 37.19
N GLU A 193 25.60 -1.57 37.12
CA GLU A 193 25.84 -0.73 38.32
C GLU A 193 24.66 0.15 38.78
N HIS A 194 23.77 0.61 37.91
CA HIS A 194 22.74 1.59 38.32
C HIS A 194 21.31 1.15 37.93
N VAL A 195 20.70 0.34 38.80
CA VAL A 195 19.30 -0.08 38.68
C VAL A 195 18.38 1.04 39.16
N GLY A 196 17.83 1.85 38.24
CA GLY A 196 16.70 2.73 38.58
C GLY A 196 16.59 4.07 37.85
N GLU A 197 17.65 4.54 37.18
CA GLU A 197 17.57 5.84 36.50
C GLU A 197 16.73 5.77 35.21
N LYS A 198 15.67 6.57 35.15
CA LYS A 198 14.87 6.75 33.95
C LYS A 198 15.73 7.44 32.89
N LEU A 199 15.77 6.87 31.69
CA LEU A 199 16.46 7.49 30.57
C LEU A 199 15.88 8.90 30.31
N PRO A 200 16.74 9.91 30.11
CA PRO A 200 16.28 11.27 29.87
C PRO A 200 15.43 11.33 28.60
N GLY A 201 14.33 12.08 28.67
CA GLY A 201 13.49 12.36 27.51
C GLY A 201 14.18 13.34 26.54
N MET A 202 13.60 13.52 25.35
CA MET A 202 14.12 14.43 24.32
C MET A 202 14.43 15.83 24.85
N PHE A 203 13.51 16.42 25.61
CA PHE A 203 13.70 17.74 26.22
C PHE A 203 14.80 17.74 27.28
N THR A 204 14.84 16.73 28.14
CA THR A 204 15.88 16.58 29.16
C THR A 204 17.27 16.47 28.53
N THR A 205 17.42 15.65 27.49
CA THR A 205 18.69 15.51 26.76
C THR A 205 19.09 16.82 26.08
N MET A 206 18.14 17.56 25.50
CA MET A 206 18.40 18.87 24.88
C MET A 206 18.88 19.90 25.91
N VAL A 207 18.21 19.97 27.07
CA VAL A 207 18.60 20.86 28.18
C VAL A 207 19.97 20.47 28.75
N LEU A 208 20.26 19.17 28.86
CA LEU A 208 21.56 18.68 29.35
C LEU A 208 22.70 19.10 28.42
N ILE A 209 22.52 18.96 27.09
CA ILE A 209 23.52 19.40 26.11
C ILE A 209 23.75 20.91 26.21
N TYR A 210 22.66 21.67 26.32
CA TYR A 210 22.72 23.12 26.44
C TYR A 210 23.46 23.56 27.71
N LYS A 211 23.10 23.01 28.87
CA LYS A 211 23.66 23.42 30.16
C LYS A 211 25.09 22.91 30.39
N ASN A 212 25.42 21.71 29.95
CA ASN A 212 26.65 21.03 30.38
C ASN A 212 27.76 21.02 29.31
N GLU A 213 27.45 21.25 28.03
CA GLU A 213 28.39 20.94 26.93
C GLU A 213 28.77 22.13 26.03
N GLY A 214 28.38 23.35 26.42
CA GLY A 214 28.72 24.59 25.72
C GLY A 214 27.56 25.29 25.02
N GLY A 215 26.34 25.23 25.57
CA GLY A 215 25.21 26.05 25.12
C GLY A 215 24.76 25.77 23.70
N PHE A 216 24.53 26.84 22.93
CA PHE A 216 24.05 26.75 21.55
C PHE A 216 25.06 26.07 20.62
N VAL A 217 26.37 26.35 20.75
CA VAL A 217 27.40 25.75 19.88
C VAL A 217 27.39 24.22 19.98
N ALA A 218 27.15 23.69 21.18
CA ALA A 218 27.06 22.25 21.42
C ALA A 218 25.92 21.60 20.61
N LEU A 219 24.76 22.27 20.48
CA LEU A 219 23.61 21.77 19.72
C LEU A 219 23.88 21.70 18.21
N TYR A 220 24.88 22.43 17.70
CA TYR A 220 25.24 22.48 16.28
C TYR A 220 26.52 21.70 15.93
N ARG A 221 27.14 20.97 16.87
CA ARG A 221 28.32 20.15 16.58
C ARG A 221 28.03 19.10 15.51
N GLY A 222 28.83 19.10 14.44
CA GLY A 222 28.68 18.22 13.27
C GLY A 222 27.89 18.84 12.10
N ILE A 223 27.45 20.10 12.20
CA ILE A 223 26.77 20.79 11.08
C ILE A 223 27.69 20.92 9.86
N VAL A 224 28.98 21.22 10.06
CA VAL A 224 29.96 21.39 8.97
C VAL A 224 30.10 20.14 8.11
N PRO A 225 30.41 18.93 8.65
CA PRO A 225 30.44 17.72 7.83
C PRO A 225 29.06 17.37 7.26
N THR A 226 27.96 17.77 7.92
CA THR A 226 26.61 17.58 7.35
C THR A 226 26.43 18.38 6.07
N VAL A 227 26.71 19.68 6.09
CA VAL A 227 26.56 20.56 4.93
C VAL A 227 27.55 20.20 3.82
N ALA A 228 28.80 19.91 4.17
CA ALA A 228 29.83 19.48 3.23
C ALA A 228 29.44 18.20 2.47
N GLY A 229 28.70 17.28 3.12
CA GLY A 229 28.23 16.05 2.48
C GLY A 229 27.01 16.22 1.57
N VAL A 230 26.21 17.29 1.73
CA VAL A 230 24.95 17.47 0.97
C VAL A 230 25.21 17.71 -0.52
N ALA A 231 26.09 18.65 -0.87
CA ALA A 231 26.31 19.01 -2.27
C ALA A 231 26.87 17.84 -3.11
N PRO A 232 27.92 17.10 -2.67
CA PRO A 232 28.39 15.92 -3.38
C PRO A 232 27.33 14.82 -3.46
N TYR A 233 26.53 14.64 -2.41
CA TYR A 233 25.47 13.62 -2.40
C TYR A 233 24.42 13.92 -3.47
N VAL A 234 23.94 15.16 -3.53
CA VAL A 234 22.93 15.60 -4.49
C VAL A 234 23.47 15.51 -5.93
N GLY A 235 24.70 15.98 -6.17
CA GLY A 235 25.34 15.92 -7.49
C GLY A 235 25.55 14.49 -7.98
N LEU A 236 26.17 13.63 -7.17
CA LEU A 236 26.41 12.23 -7.53
C LEU A 236 25.12 11.46 -7.69
N ASN A 237 24.13 11.66 -6.81
CA ASN A 237 22.85 10.97 -6.92
C ASN A 237 22.14 11.34 -8.23
N PHE A 238 22.10 12.62 -8.60
CA PHE A 238 21.50 13.06 -9.85
C PHE A 238 22.23 12.51 -11.08
N MET A 239 23.57 12.65 -11.12
CA MET A 239 24.40 12.14 -12.22
C MET A 239 24.21 10.62 -12.42
N THR A 240 24.25 9.86 -11.33
CA THR A 240 24.11 8.41 -11.38
C THR A 240 22.67 8.02 -11.72
N TYR A 241 21.67 8.74 -11.21
CA TYR A 241 20.26 8.50 -11.52
C TYR A 241 19.98 8.67 -13.00
N GLU A 242 20.42 9.77 -13.62
CA GLU A 242 20.24 10.01 -15.05
C GLU A 242 20.98 8.96 -15.90
N SER A 243 22.18 8.56 -15.50
CA SER A 243 22.95 7.52 -16.19
C SER A 243 22.25 6.15 -16.14
N VAL A 244 21.81 5.72 -14.95
CA VAL A 244 21.11 4.45 -14.75
C VAL A 244 19.73 4.47 -15.40
N ARG A 245 19.02 5.60 -15.33
CA ARG A 245 17.72 5.78 -15.99
C ARG A 245 17.85 5.64 -17.50
N LYS A 246 18.86 6.25 -18.13
CA LYS A 246 19.11 6.10 -19.57
C LYS A 246 19.35 4.64 -19.96
N TYR A 247 20.15 3.92 -19.19
CA TYR A 247 20.45 2.51 -19.45
C TYR A 247 19.24 1.58 -19.22
N LEU A 248 18.38 1.86 -18.23
CA LEU A 248 17.21 1.04 -17.91
C LEU A 248 15.96 1.35 -18.76
N THR A 249 16.00 2.39 -19.60
CA THR A 249 14.86 2.77 -20.45
C THR A 249 15.00 2.09 -21.81
N PRO A 250 14.08 1.19 -22.21
CA PRO A 250 14.13 0.53 -23.51
C PRO A 250 13.98 1.54 -24.65
N GLU A 251 14.58 1.23 -25.80
CA GLU A 251 14.40 2.00 -27.02
C GLU A 251 12.90 2.05 -27.39
N GLY A 252 12.29 3.22 -27.27
CA GLY A 252 10.87 3.46 -27.59
C GLY A 252 9.99 3.98 -26.44
N GLU A 253 10.42 3.96 -25.16
CA GLU A 253 9.66 4.52 -24.04
C GLU A 253 10.32 5.80 -23.48
N THR A 254 9.56 6.88 -23.29
CA THR A 254 10.06 8.14 -22.71
C THR A 254 10.18 8.09 -21.17
N THR A 255 9.50 7.14 -20.52
CA THR A 255 9.54 6.98 -19.06
C THR A 255 9.66 5.52 -18.63
N PRO A 256 10.66 5.16 -17.80
CA PRO A 256 10.74 3.82 -17.24
C PRO A 256 9.55 3.52 -16.31
N GLY A 257 9.11 2.26 -16.28
CA GLY A 257 8.06 1.81 -15.36
C GLY A 257 8.39 2.08 -13.87
N PRO A 258 7.39 2.07 -12.97
CA PRO A 258 7.57 2.43 -11.55
C PRO A 258 8.69 1.67 -10.85
N LEU A 259 8.83 0.37 -11.14
CA LEU A 259 9.89 -0.48 -10.59
C LEU A 259 11.28 -0.04 -11.07
N ARG A 260 11.44 0.26 -12.35
CA ARG A 260 12.73 0.71 -12.94
C ARG A 260 13.15 2.07 -12.41
N LYS A 261 12.22 3.01 -12.23
CA LYS A 261 12.48 4.31 -11.58
C LYS A 261 12.97 4.14 -10.14
N LEU A 262 12.38 3.19 -9.43
CA LEU A 262 12.73 2.88 -8.06
C LEU A 262 14.07 2.13 -7.97
N LEU A 263 14.39 1.22 -8.89
CA LEU A 263 15.71 0.61 -9.03
C LEU A 263 16.80 1.64 -9.38
N ALA A 264 16.51 2.56 -10.31
CA ALA A 264 17.42 3.65 -10.66
C ALA A 264 17.72 4.53 -9.43
N GLY A 265 16.69 4.88 -8.66
CA GLY A 265 16.83 5.63 -7.41
C GLY A 265 17.60 4.87 -6.32
N ALA A 266 17.43 3.55 -6.25
CA ALA A 266 18.15 2.70 -5.30
C ALA A 266 19.65 2.64 -5.62
N ILE A 267 20.00 2.41 -6.89
CA ILE A 267 21.39 2.34 -7.35
C ILE A 267 22.07 3.71 -7.21
N SER A 268 21.41 4.78 -7.69
CA SER A 268 21.97 6.13 -7.60
C SER A 268 22.19 6.57 -6.16
N GLY A 269 21.23 6.26 -5.28
CA GLY A 269 21.34 6.51 -3.84
C GLY A 269 22.49 5.73 -3.20
N ALA A 270 22.66 4.45 -3.55
CA ALA A 270 23.74 3.61 -3.01
C ALA A 270 25.13 4.13 -3.43
N VAL A 271 25.30 4.50 -4.70
CA VAL A 271 26.56 5.05 -5.23
C VAL A 271 26.88 6.37 -4.55
N ALA A 272 25.95 7.35 -4.58
CA ALA A 272 26.16 8.67 -3.97
C ALA A 272 26.52 8.55 -2.48
N GLN A 273 25.80 7.69 -1.77
CA GLN A 273 26.02 7.43 -0.35
C GLN A 273 27.35 6.77 -0.05
N THR A 274 27.91 5.98 -0.97
CA THR A 274 29.23 5.35 -0.79
C THR A 274 30.31 6.41 -0.82
N PHE A 275 30.25 7.33 -1.78
CA PHE A 275 31.22 8.43 -1.89
C PHE A 275 31.07 9.45 -0.75
N THR A 276 29.86 9.75 -0.29
CA THR A 276 29.64 10.73 0.78
C THR A 276 29.64 10.13 2.19
N TYR A 277 29.82 8.80 2.31
CA TYR A 277 29.77 8.12 3.60
C TYR A 277 30.77 8.64 4.65
N PRO A 278 32.01 9.05 4.29
CA PRO A 278 32.96 9.60 5.26
C PRO A 278 32.41 10.83 6.01
N PHE A 279 31.71 11.72 5.31
CA PHE A 279 31.05 12.89 5.92
C PHE A 279 29.93 12.48 6.89
N ASP A 280 29.22 11.40 6.56
CA ASP A 280 28.18 10.82 7.39
C ASP A 280 28.74 10.26 8.70
N VAL A 281 29.90 9.60 8.67
CA VAL A 281 30.60 9.09 9.88
C VAL A 281 31.12 10.25 10.72
N LEU A 282 31.81 11.21 10.09
CA LEU A 282 32.32 12.40 10.78
C LEU A 282 31.20 13.15 11.49
N ARG A 283 30.08 13.41 10.81
CA ARG A 283 28.89 14.01 11.40
C ARG A 283 28.47 13.30 12.69
N ARG A 284 28.34 11.97 12.69
CA ARG A 284 27.90 11.24 13.88
C ARG A 284 28.90 11.30 15.02
N ARG A 285 30.20 11.25 14.72
CA ARG A 285 31.27 11.38 15.73
C ARG A 285 31.30 12.78 16.36
N PHE A 286 31.14 13.83 15.55
CA PHE A 286 31.06 15.19 16.09
C PHE A 286 29.82 15.43 16.97
N GLN A 287 28.69 14.78 16.67
CA GLN A 287 27.46 14.90 17.47
C GLN A 287 27.58 14.32 18.89
N ILE A 288 28.58 13.47 19.13
CA ILE A 288 28.78 12.72 20.38
C ILE A 288 30.10 13.06 21.08
N ASN A 289 30.92 13.92 20.46
CA ASN A 289 32.26 14.31 20.89
C ASN A 289 32.34 14.86 22.33
N THR A 290 31.21 15.28 22.90
CA THR A 290 31.14 15.80 24.27
C THR A 290 30.47 14.88 25.27
N MET A 291 30.18 13.63 24.89
CA MET A 291 29.81 12.60 25.84
C MET A 291 31.08 12.07 26.53
N SER A 292 31.24 12.45 27.80
CA SER A 292 32.38 12.14 28.68
C SER A 292 32.71 10.64 28.86
N SER A 293 31.85 9.73 28.37
CA SER A 293 32.03 8.27 28.44
C SER A 293 32.59 7.61 27.18
N MET A 294 32.95 8.39 26.14
CA MET A 294 33.32 7.85 24.81
C MET A 294 34.70 8.26 24.29
N GLY A 295 35.50 9.04 25.05
CA GLY A 295 36.95 9.20 24.82
C GLY A 295 37.41 10.01 23.59
N TYR A 296 36.49 10.52 22.77
CA TYR A 296 36.84 11.32 21.60
C TYR A 296 36.78 12.81 21.89
N GLN A 297 37.86 13.53 21.63
CA GLN A 297 37.87 15.00 21.55
C GLN A 297 38.50 15.42 20.23
N TYR A 298 37.68 15.54 19.19
CA TYR A 298 38.12 16.10 17.92
C TYR A 298 38.07 17.62 17.97
N THR A 299 39.18 18.26 17.59
CA THR A 299 39.26 19.73 17.50
C THR A 299 38.80 20.24 16.14
N SER A 300 39.15 19.50 15.07
CA SER A 300 38.93 19.87 13.67
C SER A 300 38.52 18.66 12.83
N ILE A 301 37.93 18.89 11.65
CA ILE A 301 37.56 17.80 10.73
C ILE A 301 38.80 17.03 10.24
N LEU A 302 39.87 17.74 9.91
CA LEU A 302 41.13 17.13 9.46
C LEU A 302 41.79 16.31 10.56
N ASP A 303 41.73 16.81 11.79
CA ASP A 303 42.17 16.11 13.00
C ASP A 303 41.34 14.84 13.22
N ALA A 304 40.01 14.94 13.12
CA ALA A 304 39.13 13.77 13.19
C ALA A 304 39.45 12.72 12.11
N VAL A 305 39.66 13.13 10.86
CA VAL A 305 40.05 12.21 9.79
C VAL A 305 41.39 11.54 10.09
N ARG A 306 42.39 12.32 10.53
CA ARG A 306 43.72 11.82 10.88
C ARG A 306 43.65 10.79 11.99
N VAL A 307 42.95 11.10 13.08
CA VAL A 307 42.77 10.20 14.23
C VAL A 307 42.01 8.93 13.82
N ILE A 308 40.92 9.05 13.05
CA ILE A 308 40.15 7.88 12.59
C ILE A 308 41.02 6.98 11.69
N VAL A 309 41.81 7.55 10.78
CA VAL A 309 42.66 6.76 9.88
C VAL A 309 43.84 6.14 10.63
N ALA A 310 44.43 6.86 11.60
CA ALA A 310 45.54 6.35 12.40
C ALA A 310 45.10 5.23 13.36
N GLU A 311 43.96 5.39 14.03
CA GLU A 311 43.47 4.40 15.00
C GLU A 311 42.71 3.25 14.32
N GLU A 312 41.81 3.56 13.39
CA GLU A 312 40.85 2.59 12.83
C GLU A 312 41.10 2.19 11.37
N GLY A 313 42.07 2.82 10.73
CA GLY A 313 42.33 2.69 9.31
C GLY A 313 41.23 3.30 8.44
N ILE A 314 41.42 3.20 7.12
CA ILE A 314 40.49 3.75 6.11
C ILE A 314 39.08 3.13 6.25
N ARG A 315 38.97 1.89 6.72
CA ARG A 315 37.69 1.22 6.98
C ARG A 315 36.86 1.90 8.08
N GLY A 316 37.50 2.64 9.00
CA GLY A 316 36.82 3.44 10.02
C GLY A 316 35.86 4.48 9.44
N LEU A 317 36.22 5.09 8.30
CA LEU A 317 35.40 6.07 7.59
C LEU A 317 34.16 5.46 6.91
N PHE A 318 34.06 4.12 6.84
CA PHE A 318 32.95 3.39 6.22
C PHE A 318 32.17 2.52 7.21
N LYS A 319 32.41 2.67 8.52
CA LYS A 319 31.69 1.92 9.56
C LYS A 319 30.18 2.15 9.48
N GLY A 320 29.41 1.07 9.36
CA GLY A 320 27.95 1.13 9.27
C GLY A 320 27.39 1.34 7.85
N ILE A 321 28.22 1.27 6.80
CA ILE A 321 27.73 1.41 5.42
C ILE A 321 26.75 0.29 5.04
N THR A 322 26.99 -0.94 5.49
CA THR A 322 26.16 -2.12 5.19
C THR A 322 24.70 -1.98 5.65
N PRO A 323 24.37 -1.65 6.93
CA PRO A 323 22.97 -1.42 7.32
C PRO A 323 22.36 -0.20 6.62
N ASN A 324 23.18 0.77 6.21
CA ASN A 324 22.70 1.93 5.46
C ASN A 324 22.34 1.57 4.01
N LEU A 325 23.07 0.66 3.36
CA LEU A 325 22.73 0.13 2.04
C LEU A 325 21.55 -0.86 2.11
N LEU A 326 21.46 -1.68 3.16
CA LEU A 326 20.31 -2.57 3.38
C LEU A 326 18.98 -1.82 3.55
N LYS A 327 19.01 -0.58 4.08
CA LYS A 327 17.84 0.30 4.12
C LYS A 327 17.29 0.61 2.71
N VAL A 328 18.13 0.56 1.69
CA VAL A 328 17.76 0.83 0.29
C VAL A 328 17.23 -0.44 -0.40
N ALA A 329 17.54 -1.63 0.14
CA ALA A 329 17.16 -2.94 -0.41
C ALA A 329 15.65 -3.28 -0.49
N PRO A 330 14.72 -2.75 0.33
CA PRO A 330 13.28 -3.07 0.22
C PRO A 330 12.67 -2.69 -1.15
N SER A 331 13.40 -1.87 -1.90
CA SER A 331 13.05 -1.42 -3.23
C SER A 331 13.40 -2.49 -4.31
N ILE A 332 14.45 -3.29 -4.09
CA ILE A 332 14.98 -4.27 -5.05
C ILE A 332 14.28 -5.64 -4.91
N ASP A 333 13.75 -5.96 -3.72
CA ASP A 333 13.19 -7.30 -3.42
C ASP A 333 11.67 -7.46 -3.67
N LEU A 334 11.03 -6.48 -4.32
CA LEU A 334 9.60 -6.57 -4.67
C LEU A 334 9.33 -7.54 -5.83
N ASP A 335 10.36 -7.93 -6.60
CA ASP A 335 10.22 -8.92 -7.68
C ASP A 335 10.07 -10.37 -7.16
N ARG A 336 10.39 -10.65 -5.89
CA ARG A 336 10.36 -12.03 -5.35
C ARG A 336 9.33 -12.28 -4.25
N HIS A 337 8.46 -11.33 -3.95
CA HIS A 337 7.32 -11.63 -3.09
C HIS A 337 6.21 -12.30 -3.89
N HIS A 338 6.13 -13.62 -3.73
CA HIS A 338 5.06 -14.53 -4.12
C HIS A 338 3.69 -14.15 -3.50
N VAL A 339 3.19 -12.93 -3.69
CA VAL A 339 1.77 -12.65 -3.54
C VAL A 339 1.09 -13.21 -4.79
N ARG A 340 0.90 -14.54 -4.80
CA ARG A 340 0.06 -15.19 -5.80
C ARG A 340 -1.32 -14.58 -5.68
N SER A 341 -1.67 -13.70 -6.60
CA SER A 341 -3.05 -13.23 -6.74
C SER A 341 -3.93 -14.47 -6.85
N THR A 342 -4.76 -14.72 -5.84
CA THR A 342 -5.65 -15.89 -5.76
C THR A 342 -6.71 -15.86 -6.86
N HIS A 343 -6.89 -14.72 -7.53
CA HIS A 343 -7.88 -14.52 -8.58
C HIS A 343 -7.30 -14.77 -9.98
N ARG A 344 -7.91 -15.72 -10.68
CA ARG A 344 -7.57 -16.02 -12.08
C ARG A 344 -8.02 -14.86 -12.98
N LYS A 345 -7.12 -14.39 -13.85
CA LYS A 345 -7.37 -13.33 -14.85
C LYS A 345 -7.87 -13.86 -16.21
N ALA A 346 -7.73 -15.17 -16.44
CA ALA A 346 -8.12 -15.86 -17.66
C ALA A 346 -8.62 -17.29 -17.34
N PRO A 347 -9.50 -17.86 -18.19
CA PRO A 347 -9.87 -19.27 -18.06
C PRO A 347 -8.67 -20.16 -18.42
N LYS A 348 -8.46 -21.25 -17.69
CA LYS A 348 -7.45 -22.27 -18.03
C LYS A 348 -7.96 -23.34 -19.03
N SER A 349 -9.21 -23.23 -19.47
CA SER A 349 -9.82 -24.24 -20.35
C SER A 349 -9.53 -23.91 -21.81
N GLU A 350 -9.24 -24.94 -22.60
CA GLU A 350 -9.09 -24.86 -24.06
C GLU A 350 -10.42 -24.91 -24.81
N ASN A 351 -11.55 -24.97 -24.11
CA ASN A 351 -12.87 -24.99 -24.72
C ASN A 351 -13.14 -23.64 -25.42
N VAL A 352 -13.27 -23.68 -26.75
CA VAL A 352 -13.45 -22.50 -27.61
C VAL A 352 -14.67 -21.68 -27.21
N TYR A 353 -15.81 -22.33 -26.95
CA TYR A 353 -17.05 -21.67 -26.55
C TYR A 353 -16.89 -20.85 -25.25
N LEU A 354 -16.18 -21.41 -24.25
CA LEU A 354 -15.87 -20.67 -23.03
C LEU A 354 -14.97 -19.46 -23.29
N GLN A 355 -14.00 -19.56 -24.20
CA GLN A 355 -13.10 -18.46 -24.55
C GLN A 355 -13.83 -17.32 -25.27
N VAL A 356 -14.75 -17.66 -26.18
CA VAL A 356 -15.60 -16.69 -26.89
C VAL A 356 -16.54 -15.99 -25.91
N LEU A 357 -17.21 -16.73 -25.03
CA LEU A 357 -18.03 -16.16 -23.96
C LEU A 357 -17.24 -15.21 -23.05
N VAL A 358 -16.00 -15.56 -22.72
CA VAL A 358 -15.12 -14.67 -21.96
C VAL A 358 -14.82 -13.39 -22.71
N LYS A 359 -14.55 -13.46 -24.02
CA LYS A 359 -14.33 -12.26 -24.85
C LYS A 359 -15.59 -11.38 -24.88
N LEU A 360 -16.77 -11.98 -25.06
CA LEU A 360 -18.07 -11.30 -25.05
C LEU A 360 -18.33 -10.57 -23.72
N TYR A 361 -18.29 -11.28 -22.59
CA TYR A 361 -18.55 -10.66 -21.28
C TYR A 361 -17.43 -9.69 -20.85
N ARG A 362 -16.21 -9.84 -21.37
CA ARG A 362 -15.14 -8.84 -21.19
C ARG A 362 -15.41 -7.57 -21.99
N PHE A 363 -15.99 -7.69 -23.18
CA PHE A 363 -16.44 -6.54 -23.95
C PHE A 363 -17.61 -5.83 -23.23
N LEU A 364 -18.65 -6.59 -22.84
CA LEU A 364 -19.81 -6.04 -22.14
C LEU A 364 -19.44 -5.38 -20.80
N ALA A 365 -18.62 -6.04 -19.97
CA ALA A 365 -18.22 -5.48 -18.68
C ALA A 365 -17.44 -4.16 -18.79
N ARG A 366 -16.75 -3.91 -19.92
CA ARG A 366 -16.06 -2.64 -20.19
C ARG A 366 -17.01 -1.56 -20.70
N ARG A 367 -18.05 -1.92 -21.46
CA ARG A 367 -18.95 -0.96 -22.13
C ARG A 367 -20.17 -0.57 -21.33
N THR A 368 -20.74 -1.50 -20.55
CA THR A 368 -22.04 -1.29 -19.88
C THR A 368 -21.91 -0.90 -18.41
N GLU A 369 -20.71 -0.93 -17.84
CA GLU A 369 -20.36 -0.77 -16.41
C GLU A 369 -21.12 -1.65 -15.38
N SER A 370 -22.13 -2.41 -15.81
CA SER A 370 -23.00 -3.27 -15.00
C SER A 370 -22.22 -4.25 -14.11
N ASN A 371 -22.61 -4.28 -12.83
CA ASN A 371 -22.10 -5.23 -11.84
C ASN A 371 -22.40 -6.68 -12.23
N PHE A 372 -23.51 -6.94 -12.93
CA PHE A 372 -23.87 -8.26 -13.41
C PHE A 372 -22.78 -8.83 -14.33
N ASN A 373 -22.38 -8.08 -15.37
CA ASN A 373 -21.37 -8.51 -16.34
C ASN A 373 -19.99 -8.73 -15.68
N LYS A 374 -19.60 -7.87 -14.74
CA LYS A 374 -18.38 -8.03 -13.94
C LYS A 374 -18.40 -9.32 -13.11
N VAL A 375 -19.55 -9.67 -12.52
CA VAL A 375 -19.70 -10.91 -11.74
C VAL A 375 -19.73 -12.14 -12.65
N VAL A 376 -20.40 -12.08 -13.80
CA VAL A 376 -20.43 -13.17 -14.78
C VAL A 376 -19.02 -13.48 -15.28
N LEU A 377 -18.29 -12.46 -15.72
CA LEU A 377 -16.91 -12.58 -16.18
C LEU A 377 -15.99 -13.21 -15.11
N ARG A 378 -16.08 -12.73 -13.87
CA ARG A 378 -15.28 -13.26 -12.75
C ARG A 378 -15.58 -14.74 -12.50
N ARG A 379 -16.84 -15.15 -12.61
CA ARG A 379 -17.27 -16.55 -12.42
C ARG A 379 -16.85 -17.44 -13.59
N LEU A 380 -16.82 -16.94 -14.84
CA LEU A 380 -16.30 -17.69 -15.99
C LEU A 380 -14.81 -18.08 -15.84
N PHE A 381 -13.99 -17.24 -15.19
CA PHE A 381 -12.59 -17.55 -14.88
C PHE A 381 -12.39 -18.60 -13.78
N MET A 382 -13.43 -18.91 -13.01
CA MET A 382 -13.31 -19.85 -11.91
C MET A 382 -13.14 -21.29 -12.40
N SER A 383 -12.43 -22.11 -11.62
CA SER A 383 -12.36 -23.55 -11.85
C SER A 383 -13.76 -24.20 -11.75
N ARG A 384 -13.94 -25.39 -12.35
CA ARG A 384 -15.19 -26.17 -12.21
C ARG A 384 -15.55 -26.43 -10.74
N ILE A 385 -14.56 -26.52 -9.86
CA ILE A 385 -14.76 -26.67 -8.40
C ILE A 385 -15.54 -25.48 -7.83
N ASN A 386 -15.21 -24.26 -8.27
CA ASN A 386 -15.79 -23.01 -7.79
C ASN A 386 -17.03 -22.56 -8.57
N ARG A 387 -17.45 -23.35 -9.56
CA ARG A 387 -18.73 -23.25 -10.30
C ARG A 387 -19.58 -24.50 -10.01
N PRO A 388 -20.09 -24.65 -8.78
CA PRO A 388 -20.86 -25.83 -8.40
C PRO A 388 -22.14 -25.95 -9.24
N PRO A 389 -22.57 -27.19 -9.56
CA PRO A 389 -23.86 -27.42 -10.21
C PRO A 389 -25.02 -27.00 -9.30
N VAL A 390 -26.15 -26.68 -9.90
CA VAL A 390 -27.38 -26.26 -9.22
C VAL A 390 -28.53 -27.15 -9.67
N SER A 391 -29.32 -27.68 -8.73
CA SER A 391 -30.49 -28.51 -9.01
C SER A 391 -31.73 -27.67 -9.32
N LEU A 392 -32.67 -28.21 -10.09
CA LEU A 392 -33.97 -27.58 -10.34
C LEU A 392 -34.73 -27.25 -9.05
N SER A 393 -34.72 -28.17 -8.07
CA SER A 393 -35.31 -27.96 -6.73
C SER A 393 -34.79 -26.70 -6.04
N ARG A 394 -33.48 -26.46 -6.12
CA ARG A 394 -32.86 -25.26 -5.53
C ARG A 394 -33.18 -24.01 -6.33
N ILE A 395 -33.37 -24.11 -7.64
CA ILE A 395 -33.81 -22.96 -8.44
C ILE A 395 -35.24 -22.61 -8.05
N ALA A 396 -36.16 -23.58 -8.09
CA ALA A 396 -37.55 -23.40 -7.71
C ALA A 396 -37.70 -22.83 -6.29
N SER A 397 -36.92 -23.31 -5.31
CA SER A 397 -36.98 -22.80 -3.94
C SER A 397 -36.50 -21.36 -3.75
N ASN A 398 -35.70 -20.82 -4.68
CA ASN A 398 -35.15 -19.46 -4.59
C ASN A 398 -35.89 -18.47 -5.50
N VAL A 399 -36.82 -18.94 -6.33
CA VAL A 399 -37.69 -18.07 -7.11
C VAL A 399 -38.94 -17.82 -6.27
N THR A 400 -38.95 -16.68 -5.55
CA THR A 400 -40.14 -16.19 -4.85
C THR A 400 -41.04 -15.41 -5.80
N ASP A 401 -42.25 -15.04 -5.36
CA ASP A 401 -43.21 -14.30 -6.20
C ASP A 401 -42.65 -12.96 -6.71
N SER A 402 -41.75 -12.34 -5.94
CA SER A 402 -41.00 -11.13 -6.33
C SER A 402 -40.03 -11.31 -7.51
N HIS A 403 -39.86 -12.55 -7.98
CA HIS A 403 -38.93 -12.93 -9.05
C HIS A 403 -39.64 -13.57 -10.24
N GLN A 404 -40.98 -13.61 -10.24
CA GLN A 404 -41.75 -14.06 -11.39
C GLN A 404 -41.43 -13.20 -12.62
N GLY A 405 -41.22 -13.86 -13.76
CA GLY A 405 -40.82 -13.20 -15.02
C GLY A 405 -39.33 -12.88 -15.17
N LYS A 406 -38.50 -13.03 -14.13
CA LYS A 406 -37.04 -12.83 -14.24
C LYS A 406 -36.34 -14.05 -14.82
N THR A 407 -35.34 -13.83 -15.67
CA THR A 407 -34.51 -14.93 -16.18
C THR A 407 -33.48 -15.34 -15.12
N VAL A 408 -33.50 -16.59 -14.70
CA VAL A 408 -32.54 -17.11 -13.71
C VAL A 408 -31.22 -17.44 -14.39
N VAL A 409 -30.10 -16.91 -13.88
CA VAL A 409 -28.78 -17.08 -14.49
C VAL A 409 -27.87 -17.88 -13.57
N VAL A 410 -27.31 -18.98 -14.06
CA VAL A 410 -26.38 -19.85 -13.32
C VAL A 410 -25.12 -20.12 -14.13
N ILE A 411 -23.98 -19.64 -13.65
CA ILE A 411 -22.68 -19.88 -14.30
C ILE A 411 -22.11 -21.21 -13.80
N GLY A 412 -22.71 -22.29 -14.29
CA GLY A 412 -22.43 -23.68 -13.92
C GLY A 412 -23.33 -24.65 -14.69
N THR A 413 -23.37 -25.89 -14.24
CA THR A 413 -24.28 -26.92 -14.79
C THR A 413 -25.59 -26.94 -14.01
N ILE A 414 -26.71 -27.04 -14.72
CA ILE A 414 -28.02 -27.28 -14.11
C ILE A 414 -28.33 -28.76 -14.20
N THR A 415 -28.72 -29.32 -13.06
CA THR A 415 -29.03 -30.75 -12.90
C THR A 415 -30.49 -30.95 -12.51
N ASP A 416 -31.04 -32.09 -12.93
CA ASP A 416 -32.39 -32.48 -12.53
C ASP A 416 -32.44 -32.91 -11.06
N ASP A 417 -33.64 -32.90 -10.48
CA ASP A 417 -33.95 -33.45 -9.17
C ASP A 417 -35.30 -34.15 -9.23
N ASN A 418 -35.27 -35.49 -9.18
CA ASN A 418 -36.48 -36.33 -9.26
C ASN A 418 -37.43 -36.11 -8.08
N ARG A 419 -36.96 -35.52 -6.97
CA ARG A 419 -37.80 -35.25 -5.79
C ARG A 419 -38.73 -34.08 -5.99
N LEU A 420 -38.38 -33.17 -6.90
CA LEU A 420 -39.29 -32.12 -7.34
C LEU A 420 -40.25 -32.76 -8.34
N LEU A 421 -41.54 -32.89 -8.03
CA LEU A 421 -42.51 -33.56 -8.90
C LEU A 421 -42.94 -32.65 -10.06
N THR A 422 -43.33 -31.42 -9.74
CA THR A 422 -43.76 -30.39 -10.69
C THR A 422 -42.70 -29.30 -10.79
N VAL A 423 -42.25 -29.00 -12.01
CA VAL A 423 -41.29 -27.91 -12.27
C VAL A 423 -42.10 -26.66 -12.60
N PRO A 424 -41.88 -25.52 -11.92
CA PRO A 424 -42.55 -24.27 -12.28
C PRO A 424 -42.04 -23.76 -13.64
N LYS A 425 -42.88 -23.00 -14.35
CA LYS A 425 -42.50 -22.34 -15.61
C LYS A 425 -41.39 -21.31 -15.34
N LEU A 426 -40.19 -21.58 -15.82
CA LEU A 426 -38.99 -20.75 -15.57
C LEU A 426 -38.18 -20.55 -16.85
N SER A 427 -37.64 -19.34 -17.03
CA SER A 427 -36.63 -19.06 -18.06
C SER A 427 -35.26 -19.09 -17.39
N ILE A 428 -34.37 -19.99 -17.83
CA ILE A 428 -33.10 -20.24 -17.15
C ILE A 428 -31.94 -20.19 -18.13
N ALA A 429 -30.90 -19.42 -17.82
CA ALA A 429 -29.66 -19.32 -18.57
C ALA A 429 -28.49 -19.99 -17.85
N ALA A 430 -27.77 -20.90 -18.51
CA ALA A 430 -26.62 -21.58 -17.90
C ALA A 430 -25.53 -21.99 -18.90
N LEU A 431 -24.38 -22.46 -18.36
CA LEU A 431 -23.30 -23.00 -19.19
C LEU A 431 -23.64 -24.38 -19.77
N ARG A 432 -24.40 -25.18 -19.03
CA ARG A 432 -24.80 -26.54 -19.42
C ARG A 432 -26.06 -26.96 -18.69
N PHE A 433 -26.93 -27.69 -19.37
CA PHE A 433 -28.08 -28.40 -18.79
C PHE A 433 -27.86 -29.90 -18.91
N THR A 434 -28.31 -30.69 -17.93
CA THR A 434 -28.51 -32.12 -18.14
C THR A 434 -29.72 -32.33 -19.06
N ALA A 435 -29.70 -33.38 -19.88
CA ALA A 435 -30.77 -33.66 -20.83
C ALA A 435 -32.14 -33.77 -20.14
N THR A 436 -32.18 -34.47 -19.01
CA THR A 436 -33.38 -34.60 -18.18
C THR A 436 -33.89 -33.27 -17.63
N ALA A 437 -32.98 -32.40 -17.16
CA ALA A 437 -33.38 -31.08 -16.64
C ALA A 437 -33.96 -30.20 -17.76
N ARG A 438 -33.32 -30.21 -18.94
CA ARG A 438 -33.80 -29.46 -20.11
C ARG A 438 -35.21 -29.92 -20.51
N ALA A 439 -35.40 -31.22 -20.69
CA ALA A 439 -36.68 -31.79 -21.08
C ALA A 439 -37.81 -31.45 -20.08
N ARG A 440 -37.51 -31.45 -18.78
CA ARG A 440 -38.49 -31.10 -17.74
C ARG A 440 -38.82 -29.60 -17.70
N ILE A 441 -37.84 -28.73 -17.91
CA ILE A 441 -38.07 -27.28 -18.00
C ILE A 441 -38.97 -26.98 -19.22
N GLU A 442 -38.63 -27.56 -20.37
CA GLU A 442 -39.39 -27.36 -21.62
C GLU A 442 -40.80 -27.95 -21.52
N LYS A 443 -40.96 -29.13 -20.91
CA LYS A 443 -42.29 -29.73 -20.65
C LYS A 443 -43.16 -28.87 -19.72
N ALA A 444 -42.55 -28.12 -18.80
CA ALA A 444 -43.25 -27.16 -17.94
C ALA A 444 -43.56 -25.82 -18.65
N GLY A 445 -43.25 -25.71 -19.95
CA GLY A 445 -43.41 -24.48 -20.73
C GLY A 445 -42.34 -23.41 -20.43
N GLY A 446 -41.24 -23.78 -19.77
CA GLY A 446 -40.10 -22.91 -19.50
C GLY A 446 -39.13 -22.82 -20.68
N GLU A 447 -38.13 -21.95 -20.56
CA GLU A 447 -37.15 -21.66 -21.62
C GLU A 447 -35.73 -21.96 -21.13
N THR A 448 -34.92 -22.67 -21.93
CA THR A 448 -33.50 -22.90 -21.63
C THR A 448 -32.61 -22.05 -22.53
N LEU A 449 -31.87 -21.12 -21.93
CA LEU A 449 -31.02 -20.16 -22.62
C LEU A 449 -29.54 -20.46 -22.41
N THR A 450 -28.75 -20.12 -23.42
CA THR A 450 -27.30 -20.03 -23.32
C THR A 450 -26.87 -18.62 -22.92
N LEU A 451 -25.64 -18.45 -22.42
CA LEU A 451 -25.19 -17.15 -21.89
C LEU A 451 -24.97 -16.09 -22.98
N ASP A 452 -24.63 -16.50 -24.19
CA ASP A 452 -24.59 -15.67 -25.39
C ASP A 452 -25.99 -15.24 -25.84
N GLN A 453 -26.97 -16.15 -25.86
CA GLN A 453 -28.38 -15.79 -26.10
C GLN A 453 -28.91 -14.80 -25.05
N LEU A 454 -28.56 -15.02 -23.78
CA LEU A 454 -28.90 -14.08 -22.70
C LEU A 454 -28.26 -12.70 -22.92
N ALA A 455 -27.00 -12.66 -23.36
CA ALA A 455 -26.28 -11.41 -23.61
C ALA A 455 -26.93 -10.59 -24.75
N LEU A 456 -27.54 -11.24 -25.74
CA LEU A 456 -28.32 -10.58 -26.79
C LEU A 456 -29.64 -10.01 -26.25
N ARG A 457 -30.35 -10.78 -25.41
CA ARG A 457 -31.66 -10.38 -24.86
C ARG A 457 -31.55 -9.31 -23.76
N ALA A 458 -30.53 -9.41 -22.91
CA ALA A 458 -30.34 -8.54 -21.75
C ALA A 458 -28.86 -8.19 -21.54
N PRO A 459 -28.26 -7.33 -22.40
CA PRO A 459 -26.83 -7.04 -22.38
C PRO A 459 -26.34 -6.39 -21.07
N THR A 460 -27.22 -5.69 -20.35
CA THR A 460 -26.93 -5.07 -19.04
C THR A 460 -27.21 -6.01 -17.86
N GLY A 461 -27.89 -7.15 -18.08
CA GLY A 461 -28.40 -8.03 -17.03
C GLY A 461 -29.72 -7.59 -16.40
N ALA A 462 -30.44 -6.65 -17.02
CA ALA A 462 -31.78 -6.25 -16.57
C ALA A 462 -32.75 -7.45 -16.55
N ASN A 463 -33.65 -7.48 -15.57
CA ASN A 463 -34.62 -8.58 -15.38
C ASN A 463 -34.00 -9.99 -15.22
N THR A 464 -32.77 -10.06 -14.68
CA THR A 464 -32.11 -11.34 -14.39
C THR A 464 -31.92 -11.58 -12.88
N LEU A 465 -31.96 -12.86 -12.48
CA LEU A 465 -31.65 -13.31 -11.13
C LEU A 465 -30.39 -14.18 -11.16
N LEU A 466 -29.26 -13.66 -10.69
CA LEU A 466 -27.98 -14.36 -10.73
C LEU A 466 -27.80 -15.30 -9.52
N LEU A 467 -28.10 -16.58 -9.69
CA LEU A 467 -27.93 -17.59 -8.64
C LEU A 467 -26.53 -18.22 -8.63
N ARG A 468 -26.16 -18.81 -7.50
CA ARG A 468 -24.92 -19.58 -7.34
C ARG A 468 -25.14 -20.75 -6.41
N GLY A 469 -24.66 -21.94 -6.80
CA GLY A 469 -24.64 -23.09 -5.91
C GLY A 469 -23.67 -22.95 -4.73
N PRO A 470 -23.85 -23.75 -3.67
CA PRO A 470 -22.97 -23.77 -2.51
C PRO A 470 -21.59 -24.33 -2.88
N LYS A 471 -20.52 -23.58 -2.57
CA LYS A 471 -19.14 -24.01 -2.86
C LYS A 471 -18.65 -25.14 -1.94
N ASN A 472 -19.20 -25.21 -0.74
CA ASN A 472 -18.72 -26.09 0.33
C ASN A 472 -19.51 -27.40 0.44
N ALA A 473 -20.43 -27.69 -0.48
CA ALA A 473 -21.28 -28.88 -0.41
C ALA A 473 -20.56 -30.19 -0.78
N ARG A 474 -19.34 -30.13 -1.33
CA ARG A 474 -18.57 -31.31 -1.75
C ARG A 474 -18.08 -32.11 -0.54
N GLU A 475 -18.11 -33.44 -0.63
CA GLU A 475 -17.62 -34.32 0.44
C GLU A 475 -16.14 -34.06 0.79
N ALA A 476 -15.29 -33.77 -0.21
CA ALA A 476 -13.90 -33.38 0.03
C ALA A 476 -13.75 -32.17 0.97
N VAL A 477 -14.67 -31.19 0.93
CA VAL A 477 -14.65 -30.03 1.83
C VAL A 477 -15.04 -30.41 3.25
N LYS A 478 -15.86 -31.45 3.43
CA LYS A 478 -16.22 -31.99 4.77
C LYS A 478 -15.04 -32.68 5.47
N HIS A 479 -14.11 -33.23 4.71
CA HIS A 479 -12.92 -33.91 5.23
C HIS A 479 -11.67 -33.01 5.26
N PHE A 480 -11.53 -32.11 4.28
CA PHE A 480 -10.28 -31.37 4.02
C PHE A 480 -10.50 -29.85 3.82
N GLY A 481 -11.61 -29.28 4.33
CA GLY A 481 -11.92 -27.85 4.20
C GLY A 481 -10.89 -26.90 4.86
N PHE A 482 -11.04 -25.60 4.63
CA PHE A 482 -10.13 -24.55 5.13
C PHE A 482 -10.38 -24.26 6.63
N GLY A 483 -9.32 -24.08 7.42
CA GLY A 483 -9.36 -23.84 8.87
C GLY A 483 -8.71 -24.95 9.70
N PRO A 484 -8.49 -24.73 11.01
CA PRO A 484 -7.99 -25.76 11.93
C PRO A 484 -8.85 -27.01 11.80
N HIS A 485 -8.27 -28.21 11.93
CA HIS A 485 -8.96 -29.48 11.69
C HIS A 485 -10.04 -29.83 12.73
N SER A 486 -10.54 -28.84 13.50
CA SER A 486 -11.67 -29.00 14.40
C SER A 486 -12.96 -29.24 13.58
N HIS A 487 -13.73 -30.26 13.96
CA HIS A 487 -15.05 -30.61 13.40
C HIS A 487 -15.09 -31.14 11.94
N LYS A 488 -13.97 -31.58 11.35
CA LYS A 488 -14.00 -32.26 10.04
C LYS A 488 -14.49 -33.70 10.17
N LYS A 489 -15.26 -34.17 9.18
CA LYS A 489 -15.73 -35.56 9.12
C LYS A 489 -14.50 -36.50 9.01
N PRO A 490 -14.40 -37.59 9.77
CA PRO A 490 -13.30 -38.54 9.64
C PRO A 490 -13.26 -39.16 8.24
N TYR A 491 -12.09 -39.20 7.61
CA TYR A 491 -11.91 -39.86 6.32
C TYR A 491 -11.60 -41.35 6.54
N VAL A 492 -12.52 -42.24 6.15
CA VAL A 492 -12.38 -43.69 6.32
C VAL A 492 -12.02 -44.31 4.97
N ARG A 493 -10.87 -45.00 4.87
CA ARG A 493 -10.33 -45.57 3.62
C ARG A 493 -11.09 -46.79 3.09
N SER A 494 -11.89 -47.46 3.92
CA SER A 494 -12.68 -48.63 3.51
C SER A 494 -14.04 -48.63 4.21
N LYS A 495 -15.10 -48.92 3.45
CA LYS A 495 -16.44 -49.18 4.00
C LYS A 495 -16.76 -50.64 3.75
N GLY A 496 -16.61 -51.47 4.77
CA GLY A 496 -16.98 -52.88 4.72
C GLY A 496 -17.24 -53.40 6.13
N ARG A 497 -18.00 -54.51 6.23
CA ARG A 497 -18.34 -55.14 7.53
C ARG A 497 -17.08 -55.49 8.36
N LYS A 498 -15.95 -55.74 7.70
CA LYS A 498 -14.64 -56.06 8.29
C LYS A 498 -13.72 -54.85 8.53
N PHE A 499 -14.07 -53.65 8.07
CA PHE A 499 -13.25 -52.44 8.22
C PHE A 499 -13.99 -51.45 9.12
N GLU A 500 -13.50 -51.33 10.35
CA GLU A 500 -14.12 -50.63 11.47
C GLU A 500 -14.70 -49.25 11.10
N ARG A 501 -15.96 -49.03 11.51
CA ARG A 501 -16.48 -47.68 11.76
C ARG A 501 -15.50 -47.00 12.70
N ALA A 502 -14.95 -45.86 12.27
CA ALA A 502 -13.98 -45.04 13.01
C ALA A 502 -13.95 -45.33 14.52
N ARG A 503 -12.89 -46.00 14.99
CA ARG A 503 -12.67 -46.28 16.40
C ARG A 503 -12.75 -44.98 17.19
N GLY A 504 -13.88 -44.78 17.86
CA GLY A 504 -13.96 -43.90 19.01
C GLY A 504 -13.03 -44.43 20.11
N ARG A 505 -12.32 -43.51 20.77
CA ARG A 505 -11.64 -43.71 22.06
C ARG A 505 -10.63 -44.86 22.15
N ARG A 506 -9.59 -44.83 21.33
CA ARG A 506 -8.25 -45.26 21.81
C ARG A 506 -7.29 -44.10 21.65
N ARG A 507 -6.46 -43.83 22.68
CA ARG A 507 -5.34 -42.87 22.62
C ARG A 507 -4.37 -43.36 21.52
N SER A 508 -4.60 -42.99 20.28
CA SER A 508 -3.72 -43.37 19.18
C SER A 508 -2.47 -42.50 19.21
N ARG A 509 -1.30 -43.14 19.19
CA ARG A 509 0.00 -42.54 18.84
C ARG A 509 0.04 -42.20 17.33
N GLY A 510 -0.92 -41.40 16.88
CA GLY A 510 -1.00 -40.88 15.52
C GLY A 510 -0.57 -39.42 15.52
N PHE A 511 0.30 -39.09 14.56
CA PHE A 511 0.93 -37.80 14.28
C PHE A 511 0.17 -36.58 14.85
N LYS A 512 0.77 -35.91 15.84
CA LYS A 512 0.33 -34.58 16.29
C LYS A 512 0.71 -33.58 15.21
N VAL A 513 -0.26 -32.83 14.71
CA VAL A 513 -0.03 -31.57 13.97
C VAL A 513 -0.09 -30.42 14.96
#